data_AF-A0A418IJL2-F1
#
_entry.id   AF-A0A418IJL2-F1
#
_cell.length_a   1.000
_cell.length_b   1.000
_cell.length_c   1.000
_cell.angle_alpha   90.00
_cell.angle_beta   90.00
_cell.angle_gamma   90.00
#
_symmetry.space_group_name_H-M   'P 1'
#
loop_
_entity.id
_entity.type
_entity.pdbx_description
1 polymer ?
#
loop_
_entity_poly.entity_id
_entity_poly.type
_entity_poly.pdbx_seq_one_letter_code
_entity_poly.pdbx_strand_id
1 'polypeptide(L)' 'MQYLIRTLTDSTGHTFTHVTQARENETFTLVEADSKEEAEEIIKSKEELELRMVTRWDTD' A
#
# COMPACT_ATOMS: atom_id res chain seq x y z
N MET A 1 13.63 -5.01 -5.11
CA MET A 1 12.64 -6.11 -5.13
C MET A 1 11.75 -5.98 -3.91
N GLN A 2 10.44 -5.93 -4.10
CA GLN A 2 9.46 -5.92 -3.00
C GLN A 2 8.81 -7.30 -2.88
N TYR A 3 8.43 -7.68 -1.66
CA TYR A 3 7.69 -8.90 -1.37
C TYR A 3 6.50 -8.58 -0.47
N LEU A 4 5.32 -9.10 -0.80
CA LEU A 4 4.15 -9.07 0.07
C LEU A 4 4.10 -10.37 0.86
N ILE A 5 4.18 -10.27 2.19
CA ILE A 5 4.00 -11.40 3.10
C ILE A 5 2.66 -11.25 3.79
N ARG A 6 1.78 -12.25 3.61
CA ARG A 6 0.46 -12.29 4.24
C ARG A 6 0.38 -13.47 5.18
N THR A 7 -0.16 -13.21 6.37
CA THR A 7 -0.43 -14.24 7.36
C THR A 7 -1.94 -14.33 7.53
N LEU A 8 -2.50 -15.51 7.33
CA LEU A 8 -3.92 -15.77 7.52
C LEU A 8 -4.08 -16.89 8.55
N THR A 9 -4.85 -16.63 9.60
CA THR A 9 -5.23 -17.63 10.58
C THR A 9 -6.69 -17.99 10.34
N ASP A 10 -6.97 -19.27 10.15
CA ASP A 10 -8.33 -19.76 9.96
C ASP A 10 -9.07 -19.95 11.29
N SER A 11 -10.34 -20.36 11.23
CA SER A 11 -11.18 -20.57 12.42
C SER A 11 -10.74 -21.75 13.30
N THR A 12 -9.85 -22.62 12.81
CA THR A 12 -9.28 -23.74 13.58
C THR A 12 -7.98 -23.35 14.29
N GLY A 13 -7.49 -22.12 14.06
CA GLY A 13 -6.24 -21.62 14.63
C GLY A 13 -5.00 -22.02 13.82
N HIS A 14 -5.17 -22.63 12.65
CA HIS A 14 -4.06 -22.92 11.74
C HIS A 14 -3.68 -21.65 10.99
N THR A 15 -2.37 -21.35 11.01
CA THR A 15 -1.80 -20.16 10.36
C THR A 15 -1.10 -20.53 9.07
N PHE A 16 -1.40 -19.80 8.00
CA PHE A 16 -0.80 -19.92 6.69
C PHE A 16 0.00 -18.65 6.37
N THR A 17 1.19 -18.82 5.84
CA THR A 17 2.03 -17.72 5.34
C THR A 17 2.10 -17.79 3.82
N HIS A 18 1.74 -16.69 3.15
CA HIS A 18 1.85 -16.55 1.71
C HIS A 18 2.87 -15.45 1.37
N VAL A 19 3.76 -15.74 0.43
CA VAL A 19 4.82 -14.82 -0.01
C VAL A 19 4.67 -14.58 -1.51
N THR A 20 4.57 -13.32 -1.91
CA THR A 20 4.44 -12.91 -3.31
C THR A 20 5.52 -11.89 -3.63
N GLN A 21 6.31 -12.13 -4.67
CA GLN A 21 7.29 -11.16 -5.18
C GLN A 21 6.60 -10.19 -6.14
N ALA A 22 6.86 -8.89 -5.99
CA ALA A 22 6.39 -7.87 -6.91
C ALA A 22 7.11 -7.95 -8.26
N ARG A 23 6.39 -7.61 -9.34
CA ARG A 23 6.98 -7.38 -10.67
C ARG A 23 7.81 -6.08 -10.71
N GLU A 24 8.55 -5.87 -11.79
CA GLU A 24 9.43 -4.70 -11.95
C GLU A 24 8.67 -3.36 -11.85
N ASN A 25 7.42 -3.32 -12.31
CA ASN A 25 6.55 -2.14 -12.33
C ASN A 25 5.43 -2.20 -11.28
N GLU A 26 5.56 -3.05 -10.26
CA GLU A 26 4.54 -3.27 -9.23
C GLU A 26 5.10 -2.92 -7.85
N THR A 27 4.27 -2.27 -7.04
CA THR A 27 4.58 -1.92 -5.65
C THR A 27 3.39 -2.25 -4.76
N PHE A 28 3.63 -2.65 -3.53
CA PHE A 28 2.56 -2.92 -2.56
C PHE A 28 2.50 -1.81 -1.51
N THR A 29 1.29 -1.35 -1.18
CA THR A 29 1.06 -0.41 -0.08
C THR A 29 0.03 -1.01 0.87
N LEU A 30 0.35 -1.07 2.16
CA LEU A 30 -0.58 -1.47 3.21
C LEU A 30 -1.12 -0.21 3.88
N VAL A 31 -2.44 -0.09 3.97
CA VAL A 31 -3.13 1.00 4.64
C VAL A 31 -4.14 0.43 5.62
N GLU A 32 -4.39 1.15 6.70
CA GLU A 32 -5.50 0.88 7.60
C GLU A 32 -6.72 1.65 7.11
N ALA A 33 -7.81 0.95 6.84
CA ALA A 33 -9.07 1.51 6.37
C ALA A 33 -10.22 0.56 6.70
N ASP A 34 -11.39 1.11 6.97
CA ASP A 34 -12.61 0.34 7.25
C ASP A 34 -13.31 -0.13 5.97
N SER A 35 -12.96 0.47 4.83
CA SER A 35 -13.56 0.19 3.53
C SER A 35 -12.54 0.29 2.38
N LYS A 36 -12.92 -0.25 1.23
CA LYS A 36 -12.12 -0.14 0.00
C LYS A 36 -12.02 1.32 -0.46
N GLU A 37 -13.14 2.04 -0.37
CA GLU A 37 -13.25 3.45 -0.77
C GLU A 37 -12.34 4.34 0.08
N GLU A 38 -12.29 4.11 1.40
CA GLU A 38 -11.38 4.83 2.29
C GLU A 38 -9.90 4.53 1.99
N ALA A 39 -9.56 3.26 1.72
CA ALA A 39 -8.21 2.88 1.33
C ALA A 39 -7.74 3.60 0.06
N GLU A 40 -8.63 3.79 -0.92
CA GLU A 40 -8.36 4.53 -2.16
C GLU A 40 -8.14 6.03 -1.91
N GLU A 41 -8.97 6.65 -1.06
CA GLU A 41 -8.84 8.07 -0.70
C GLU A 41 -7.55 8.38 0.07
N ILE A 42 -7.07 7.46 0.92
CA ILE A 42 -5.77 7.59 1.62
C ILE A 42 -4.62 7.67 0.61
N ILE A 43 -4.60 6.79 -0.38
CA ILE A 43 -3.53 6.75 -1.40
C ILE A 43 -3.58 8.00 -2.27
N LYS A 44 -4.76 8.38 -2.76
CA LYS A 44 -4.94 9.57 -3.59
C LYS A 44 -4.50 10.84 -2.86
N SER A 45 -4.86 10.97 -1.58
CA SER A 45 -4.44 12.10 -0.75
C SER A 45 -2.92 12.17 -0.57
N LYS A 46 -2.26 11.01 -0.41
CA LYS A 46 -0.81 10.93 -0.30
C LYS A 46 -0.13 11.38 -1.60
N GLU A 47 -0.58 10.87 -2.74
CA GLU A 47 -0.05 11.25 -4.07
C GLU A 47 -0.22 12.76 -4.32
N GLU A 48 -1.37 13.33 -3.95
CA GLU A 48 -1.62 14.77 -4.06
C GLU A 48 -0.66 15.59 -3.18
N LEU A 49 -0.42 15.16 -1.95
CA LEU A 49 0.53 15.83 -1.04
C LEU A 49 1.96 15.78 -1.56
N GLU A 50 2.40 14.63 -2.08
CA GLU A 50 3.73 14.49 -2.68
C GLU A 50 3.88 15.41 -3.91
N LEU A 51 2.87 15.47 -4.78
CA LEU A 51 2.88 16.34 -5.97
C LEU A 51 2.89 17.84 -5.60
N ARG A 52 2.14 18.22 -4.56
CA ARG A 52 2.16 19.58 -4.00
C ARG A 52 3.50 19.96 -3.39
N MET A 53 4.22 19.01 -2.80
CA MET A 53 5.56 19.27 -2.29
C MET A 53 6.54 19.47 -3.43
N VAL A 54 6.55 18.61 -4.46
CA VAL A 54 7.45 18.74 -5.63
C VAL A 54 7.30 20.10 -6.31
N THR A 55 6.08 20.48 -6.66
CA THR A 55 5.82 21.76 -7.36
C THR A 55 6.29 23.01 -6.60
N ARG A 56 6.39 22.93 -5.27
CA ARG A 56 6.85 24.04 -4.45
C ARG A 56 8.36 24.29 -4.52
N TRP A 57 9.15 23.28 -4.89
CA TRP A 57 10.61 23.41 -5.02
C TRP A 57 11.08 23.86 -6.41
N ASP A 58 10.22 23.76 -7.42
CA ASP A 58 10.50 24.19 -8.81
C ASP A 58 10.19 25.70 -9.05
N THR A 59 9.77 26.44 -8.02
CA THR A 59 9.38 27.87 -8.14
C THR A 59 10.38 28.84 -7.49
N ASP A 60 11.58 28.39 -7.12
CA ASP A 60 12.68 29.23 -6.60
C ASP A 60 13.89 29.19 -7.56
#